data_AF-A0A370TSG5-F1
#
_entry.id   AF-A0A370TSG5-F1
#
_cell.length_a   1.000
_cell.length_b   1.000
_cell.length_c   1.000
_cell.angle_alpha   90.00
_cell.angle_beta   90.00
_cell.angle_gamma   90.00
#
_symmetry.space_group_name_H-M   'P 1'
#
loop_
_entity.id
_entity.type
_entity.pdbx_description
1 polymer ?
#
loop_
_entity_poly.entity_id
_entity_poly.type
_entity_poly.pdbx_seq_one_letter_code
_entity_poly.pdbx_strand_id
1 'polypeptide(L)'
;MFSPRAVVTILLLVSTNLTGFASAYPTDDISSREVGYVEPITIPLDIEAQLQTRKPETEGFGLPEDQMLQTRALSIRIAPGKPSASANCPATYNGPGRNYQARVYTVNQITAAMTAGAQLLANNKQTGAQKYPHDFMNLERLRFACGKSKQEFPIQPDNRVYNGGSVNDVPDRVIFEYKKTKTDLLITYCGVIRHGPRTDFLNC
;
A
#
# COMPACT_ATOMS: atom_id res chain seq x y z
N MET A 1 -50.07 -30.66 41.33
CA MET A 1 -50.21 -31.72 40.30
C MET A 1 -49.14 -31.50 39.26
N PHE A 2 -48.29 -32.51 39.06
CA PHE A 2 -47.08 -32.50 38.23
C PHE A 2 -47.40 -32.55 36.74
N SER A 3 -46.59 -31.87 35.91
CA SER A 3 -46.01 -32.50 34.71
C SER A 3 -44.86 -31.66 34.13
N PRO A 4 -43.60 -32.09 34.32
CA PRO A 4 -42.46 -31.61 33.54
C PRO A 4 -42.07 -32.67 32.49
N ARG A 5 -41.76 -32.25 31.25
CA ARG A 5 -40.96 -32.95 30.20
C ARG A 5 -41.22 -32.25 28.86
N ALA A 6 -40.27 -32.03 27.95
CA ALA A 6 -38.96 -32.64 27.78
C ALA A 6 -38.00 -31.63 27.15
N VAL A 7 -36.78 -31.57 27.68
CA VAL A 7 -35.60 -31.02 27.00
C VAL A 7 -35.14 -32.09 26.03
N VAL A 8 -35.20 -31.82 24.72
CA VAL A 8 -34.62 -32.69 23.69
C VAL A 8 -33.27 -32.09 23.32
N THR A 9 -32.21 -32.63 23.90
CA THR A 9 -30.82 -32.36 23.51
C THR A 9 -30.50 -33.23 22.30
N ILE A 10 -30.40 -32.63 21.11
CA ILE A 10 -29.87 -33.30 19.92
C ILE A 10 -28.35 -33.10 19.90
N LEU A 11 -27.63 -34.16 20.26
CA LEU A 11 -26.19 -34.27 20.10
C LEU A 11 -25.89 -34.73 18.66
N LEU A 12 -25.56 -33.80 17.77
CA LEU A 12 -25.06 -34.13 16.43
C LEU A 12 -23.53 -34.27 16.48
N LEU A 13 -23.08 -35.51 16.63
CA LEU A 13 -21.72 -35.94 16.28
C LEU A 13 -21.68 -36.18 14.76
N VAL A 14 -20.92 -35.37 14.03
CA VAL A 14 -20.51 -35.70 12.66
C VAL A 14 -18.99 -35.53 12.54
N SER A 15 -18.37 -36.69 12.64
CA SER A 15 -17.15 -37.22 12.02
C SER A 15 -16.24 -36.26 11.25
N THR A 16 -14.99 -36.22 11.70
CA THR A 16 -13.81 -35.71 10.98
C THR A 16 -13.50 -36.57 9.75
N ASN A 17 -13.48 -35.96 8.56
CA ASN A 17 -12.81 -36.53 7.39
C ASN A 17 -11.44 -35.84 7.23
N LEU A 18 -10.39 -36.49 7.73
CA LEU A 18 -9.02 -36.22 7.30
C LEU A 18 -8.78 -36.99 6.00
N THR A 19 -8.87 -36.32 4.86
CA THR A 19 -8.32 -36.82 3.61
C THR A 19 -6.97 -36.15 3.38
N GLY A 20 -5.93 -36.96 3.48
CA GLY A 20 -4.56 -36.56 3.19
C GLY A 20 -4.36 -36.22 1.72
N PHE A 21 -3.56 -35.19 1.48
CA PHE A 21 -2.87 -34.99 0.22
C PHE A 21 -1.38 -35.10 0.51
N ALA A 22 -0.80 -36.26 0.21
CA ALA A 22 0.63 -36.43 0.09
C ALA A 22 1.07 -35.68 -1.17
N SER A 23 1.84 -34.60 -0.98
CA SER A 23 2.55 -33.93 -2.07
C SER A 23 3.81 -34.73 -2.38
N ALA A 24 3.82 -35.37 -3.54
CA ALA A 24 5.01 -35.98 -4.11
C ALA A 24 5.93 -34.87 -4.64
N TYR A 25 7.10 -34.72 -4.03
CA TYR A 25 8.20 -33.96 -4.61
C TYR A 25 8.91 -34.85 -5.64
N PRO A 26 9.05 -34.43 -6.91
CA PRO A 26 9.97 -35.09 -7.83
C PRO A 26 11.42 -34.79 -7.40
N THR A 27 12.16 -35.85 -7.10
CA THR A 27 13.63 -35.82 -7.04
C THR A 27 14.15 -35.95 -8.46
N ASP A 28 14.56 -34.85 -9.06
CA ASP A 28 15.31 -34.88 -10.31
C ASP A 28 16.76 -35.28 -10.03
N ASP A 29 17.10 -36.41 -10.64
CA ASP A 29 18.36 -37.13 -10.67
C ASP A 29 19.39 -36.35 -11.51
N ILE A 30 20.34 -35.67 -10.86
CA ILE A 30 21.47 -35.04 -11.58
C ILE A 30 22.52 -36.12 -11.84
N SER A 31 22.31 -36.78 -12.98
CA SER A 31 23.29 -37.63 -13.64
C SER A 31 24.49 -36.80 -14.11
N SER A 32 25.65 -37.22 -13.64
CA SER A 32 26.99 -36.76 -14.01
C SER A 32 27.16 -36.70 -15.54
N ARG A 33 27.33 -35.50 -16.08
CA ARG A 33 27.73 -35.29 -17.48
C ARG A 33 29.06 -34.54 -17.53
N GLU A 34 29.93 -35.09 -18.35
CA GLU A 34 31.36 -34.81 -18.50
C GLU A 34 31.69 -33.32 -18.63
N VAL A 35 32.62 -32.85 -17.81
CA VAL A 35 33.24 -31.53 -17.94
C VAL A 35 34.26 -31.62 -19.07
N GLY A 36 33.90 -31.09 -20.23
CA GLY A 36 34.83 -30.87 -21.34
C GLY A 36 35.91 -29.87 -20.93
N TYR A 37 37.17 -30.25 -21.12
CA TYR A 37 38.35 -29.41 -20.92
C TYR A 37 38.32 -28.27 -21.94
N VAL A 38 38.23 -27.02 -21.49
CA VAL A 38 38.35 -25.83 -22.34
C VAL A 38 39.78 -25.32 -22.21
N GLU A 39 40.50 -25.24 -23.33
CA GLU A 39 41.87 -24.70 -23.35
C GLU A 39 41.89 -23.22 -22.92
N PRO A 40 42.93 -22.77 -22.17
CA PRO A 40 43.05 -21.37 -21.77
C PRO A 40 43.36 -20.49 -22.98
N ILE A 41 42.52 -19.48 -23.20
CA ILE A 41 42.76 -18.42 -24.19
C ILE A 41 43.89 -17.53 -23.65
N THR A 42 45.04 -17.59 -24.30
CA THR A 42 46.16 -16.66 -24.07
C THR A 42 45.79 -15.28 -24.64
N ILE A 43 45.62 -14.30 -23.76
CA ILE A 43 45.37 -12.90 -24.16
C ILE A 43 46.74 -12.25 -24.44
N PRO A 44 46.94 -11.60 -25.61
CA PRO A 44 48.19 -10.89 -25.88
C PRO A 44 48.41 -9.72 -24.92
N LEU A 45 49.61 -9.67 -24.35
CA LEU A 45 50.08 -8.78 -23.31
C LEU A 45 50.50 -7.40 -23.87
N ASP A 46 49.60 -6.66 -24.54
CA ASP A 46 49.95 -5.33 -25.08
C ASP A 46 48.84 -4.25 -24.96
N ILE A 47 47.78 -4.49 -24.18
CA ILE A 47 46.73 -3.50 -23.91
C ILE A 47 46.72 -3.08 -22.44
N GLU A 48 47.88 -2.76 -21.87
CA GLU A 48 47.97 -2.12 -20.55
C GLU A 48 48.65 -0.74 -20.58
N ALA A 49 49.21 -0.32 -21.72
CA ALA A 49 49.98 0.92 -21.83
C ALA A 49 49.24 2.13 -22.43
N GLN A 50 47.93 2.06 -22.67
CA GLN A 50 47.16 3.18 -23.27
C GLN A 50 45.99 3.70 -22.41
N LEU A 51 45.76 3.14 -21.22
CA LEU A 51 44.66 3.58 -20.32
C LEU A 51 45.12 4.49 -19.17
N GLN A 52 46.40 4.81 -19.04
CA GLN A 52 46.95 5.57 -17.91
C GLN A 52 47.17 7.08 -18.15
N THR A 53 46.67 7.67 -19.25
CA THR A 53 46.85 9.12 -19.51
C THR A 53 45.57 9.93 -19.65
N ARG A 54 44.38 9.37 -19.42
CA ARG A 54 43.17 10.18 -19.30
C ARG A 54 42.88 10.52 -17.85
N LYS A 55 43.44 11.65 -17.41
CA LYS A 55 42.94 12.41 -16.26
C LYS A 55 41.43 12.65 -16.50
N PRO A 56 40.52 12.21 -15.62
CA PRO A 56 39.13 12.59 -15.75
C PRO A 56 39.04 14.06 -15.33
N GLU A 57 38.94 14.95 -16.31
CA GLU A 57 38.41 16.29 -16.09
C GLU A 57 36.96 16.10 -15.67
N THR A 58 36.78 16.15 -14.35
CA THR A 58 35.50 16.19 -13.67
C THR A 58 34.95 17.60 -13.86
N GLU A 59 34.48 17.89 -15.07
CA GLU A 59 33.48 18.94 -15.26
C GLU A 59 32.18 18.40 -14.67
N GLY A 60 32.02 18.64 -13.37
CA GLY A 60 30.81 18.37 -12.64
C GLY A 60 29.67 19.20 -13.23
N PHE A 61 28.92 18.61 -14.15
CA PHE A 61 27.53 19.01 -14.39
C PHE A 61 26.70 18.55 -13.18
N GLY A 62 26.99 19.15 -12.02
CA GLY A 62 26.14 19.03 -10.85
C GLY A 62 24.79 19.58 -11.27
N LEU A 63 23.75 18.73 -11.25
CA LEU A 63 22.38 19.22 -11.35
C LEU A 63 22.25 20.33 -10.30
N PRO A 64 21.71 21.50 -10.67
CA PRO A 64 21.65 22.62 -9.76
C PRO A 64 20.94 22.19 -8.46
N GLU A 65 21.36 22.77 -7.34
CA GLU A 65 20.97 22.33 -5.98
C GLU A 65 19.44 22.22 -5.80
N ASP A 66 18.68 23.02 -6.56
CA ASP A 66 17.23 22.97 -6.67
C ASP A 66 16.69 21.66 -7.29
N GLN A 67 17.36 21.10 -8.29
CA GLN A 67 17.03 19.78 -8.87
C GLN A 67 17.48 18.61 -7.97
N MET A 68 18.59 18.75 -7.25
CA MET A 68 18.99 17.75 -6.24
C MET A 68 18.05 17.74 -5.02
N LEU A 69 17.47 18.87 -4.65
CA LEU A 69 16.44 18.95 -3.60
C LEU A 69 15.11 18.31 -4.04
N GLN A 70 14.73 18.42 -5.31
CA GLN A 70 13.51 17.81 -5.84
C GLN A 70 13.55 16.27 -5.87
N THR A 71 14.76 15.68 -5.89
CA THR A 71 14.96 14.22 -5.89
C THR A 71 15.12 13.62 -4.48
N ARG A 72 15.24 14.45 -3.44
CA ARG A 72 15.29 13.98 -2.04
C ARG A 72 13.89 13.81 -1.48
N ALA A 73 13.67 12.70 -0.78
CA ALA A 73 12.43 12.47 -0.06
C ALA A 73 12.22 13.55 1.01
N LEU A 74 11.00 14.09 1.09
CA LEU A 74 10.65 15.07 2.11
C LEU A 74 10.55 14.42 3.49
N SER A 75 10.95 15.13 4.53
CA SER A 75 10.75 14.72 5.93
C SER A 75 9.28 14.88 6.31
N ILE A 76 8.63 13.81 6.75
CA ILE A 76 7.21 13.88 7.11
C ILE A 76 7.06 14.46 8.51
N ARG A 77 6.20 15.47 8.63
CA ARG A 77 5.74 16.02 9.91
C ARG A 77 4.23 15.85 10.02
N ILE A 78 3.76 15.31 11.13
CA ILE A 78 2.32 15.20 11.40
C ILE A 78 1.91 16.44 12.19
N ALA A 79 1.01 17.24 11.61
CA ALA A 79 0.43 18.40 12.28
C ALA A 79 -0.39 17.98 13.51
N PRO A 80 -0.63 18.90 14.47
CA PRO A 80 -1.62 18.68 15.51
C PRO A 80 -2.97 18.32 14.89
N GLY A 81 -3.63 17.28 15.40
CA GLY A 81 -4.85 16.74 14.80
C GLY A 81 -4.70 15.35 14.18
N LYS A 82 -3.79 14.51 14.69
CA LYS A 82 -3.70 13.08 14.35
C LYS A 82 -5.06 12.36 14.53
N PRO A 83 -5.29 11.23 13.85
CA PRO A 83 -6.49 10.43 14.10
C PRO A 83 -6.62 10.13 15.60
N SER A 84 -7.74 10.52 16.19
CA SER A 84 -8.01 10.38 17.64
C SER A 84 -9.24 9.54 17.95
N ALA A 85 -10.04 9.23 16.93
CA ALA A 85 -11.23 8.41 17.02
C ALA A 85 -11.26 7.38 15.89
N SER A 86 -12.00 6.29 16.12
CA SER A 86 -12.36 5.35 15.05
C SER A 86 -13.27 6.03 14.02
N ALA A 87 -13.22 5.58 12.78
CA ALA A 87 -14.14 6.00 11.72
C ALA A 87 -15.20 4.91 11.48
N ASN A 88 -16.46 5.33 11.33
CA ASN A 88 -17.60 4.42 11.17
C ASN A 88 -18.19 4.60 9.77
N CYS A 89 -17.78 3.74 8.84
CA CYS A 89 -18.29 3.77 7.49
C CYS A 89 -19.62 2.99 7.38
N PRO A 90 -20.71 3.62 6.90
CA PRO A 90 -22.00 2.94 6.75
C PRO A 90 -22.00 1.98 5.57
N ALA A 91 -22.87 0.97 5.59
CA ALA A 91 -23.05 0.10 4.43
C ALA A 91 -23.51 0.90 3.20
N THR A 92 -22.96 0.60 2.02
CA THR A 92 -23.32 1.25 0.75
C THR A 92 -23.48 0.24 -0.37
N TYR A 93 -24.32 0.59 -1.35
CA TYR A 93 -24.55 -0.22 -2.55
C TYR A 93 -24.30 0.61 -3.80
N ASN A 94 -23.21 0.33 -4.52
CA ASN A 94 -22.80 1.03 -5.74
C ASN A 94 -22.99 0.14 -6.99
N GLY A 95 -24.12 -0.56 -7.07
CA GLY A 95 -24.45 -1.46 -8.18
C GLY A 95 -23.97 -2.91 -7.99
N PRO A 96 -24.20 -3.77 -9.00
CA PRO A 96 -23.90 -5.20 -8.92
C PRO A 96 -22.44 -5.48 -8.55
N GLY A 97 -22.22 -6.37 -7.59
CA GLY A 97 -20.88 -6.72 -7.09
C GLY A 97 -20.22 -5.68 -6.16
N ARG A 98 -20.84 -4.51 -5.96
CA ARG A 98 -20.32 -3.43 -5.10
C ARG A 98 -21.26 -3.17 -3.93
N ASN A 99 -21.53 -4.22 -3.17
CA ASN A 99 -22.28 -4.17 -1.92
C ASN A 99 -21.29 -4.15 -0.74
N TYR A 100 -21.00 -2.95 -0.25
CA TYR A 100 -20.01 -2.74 0.79
C TYR A 100 -20.68 -2.76 2.16
N GLN A 101 -20.26 -3.70 3.00
CA GLN A 101 -20.75 -3.80 4.37
C GLN A 101 -20.27 -2.62 5.24
N ALA A 102 -21.02 -2.32 6.30
CA ALA A 102 -20.60 -1.35 7.30
C ALA A 102 -19.24 -1.74 7.88
N ARG A 103 -18.38 -0.76 8.17
CA ARG A 103 -17.02 -1.01 8.64
C ARG A 103 -16.58 0.02 9.66
N VAL A 104 -15.92 -0.46 10.70
CA VAL A 104 -15.27 0.37 11.70
C VAL A 104 -13.76 0.27 11.51
N TYR A 105 -13.10 1.42 11.40
CA TYR A 105 -11.65 1.51 11.35
C TYR A 105 -11.10 2.04 12.65
N THR A 106 -10.12 1.33 13.20
CA THR A 106 -9.39 1.77 14.39
C THR A 106 -8.48 2.96 14.06
N VAL A 107 -8.13 3.73 15.09
CA VAL A 107 -7.14 4.82 14.99
C VAL A 107 -5.83 4.34 14.36
N ASN A 108 -5.40 3.12 14.69
CA ASN A 108 -4.16 2.54 14.16
C ASN A 108 -4.24 2.27 12.65
N GLN A 109 -5.37 1.71 12.17
CA GLN A 109 -5.57 1.49 10.73
C GLN A 109 -5.57 2.81 9.95
N ILE A 110 -6.25 3.83 10.48
CA ILE A 110 -6.32 5.16 9.85
C ILE A 110 -4.93 5.78 9.82
N THR A 111 -4.21 5.73 10.93
CA THR A 111 -2.85 6.29 11.05
C THR A 111 -1.87 5.58 10.11
N ALA A 112 -1.95 4.24 10.02
CA ALA A 112 -1.09 3.45 9.14
C ALA A 112 -1.33 3.77 7.66
N ALA A 113 -2.59 3.81 7.23
CA ALA A 113 -2.94 4.16 5.85
C ALA A 113 -2.52 5.60 5.50
N MET A 114 -2.78 6.55 6.39
CA MET A 114 -2.41 7.96 6.19
C MET A 114 -0.89 8.12 6.08
N THR A 115 -0.15 7.48 6.98
CA THR A 115 1.33 7.56 6.99
C THR A 115 1.91 6.92 5.74
N ALA A 116 1.37 5.80 5.27
CA ALA A 116 1.81 5.16 4.04
C ALA A 116 1.56 6.03 2.80
N GLY A 117 0.37 6.63 2.69
CA GLY A 117 0.07 7.61 1.63
C GLY A 117 1.04 8.80 1.67
N ALA A 118 1.27 9.37 2.86
CA ALA A 118 2.21 10.47 3.04
C ALA A 118 3.65 10.09 2.68
N GLN A 119 4.10 8.86 2.97
CA GLN A 119 5.41 8.35 2.56
C GLN A 119 5.54 8.30 1.04
N LEU A 120 4.55 7.77 0.33
CA LEU A 120 4.56 7.79 -1.13
C LEU A 120 4.62 9.23 -1.67
N LEU A 121 3.79 10.13 -1.13
CA LEU A 121 3.78 11.54 -1.54
C LEU A 121 5.10 12.27 -1.28
N ALA A 122 5.74 12.01 -0.13
CA ALA A 122 7.03 12.59 0.24
C ALA A 122 8.17 12.12 -0.66
N ASN A 123 8.04 10.92 -1.23
CA ASN A 123 8.98 10.33 -2.19
C ASN A 123 8.61 10.61 -3.65
N ASN A 124 7.56 11.41 -3.91
CA ASN A 124 6.99 11.62 -5.25
C ASN A 124 6.68 10.28 -5.97
N LYS A 125 6.19 9.29 -5.22
CA LYS A 125 5.80 7.95 -5.72
C LYS A 125 4.29 7.77 -5.64
N GLN A 126 3.80 6.84 -6.46
CA GLN A 126 2.43 6.36 -6.46
C GLN A 126 2.41 4.84 -6.64
N THR A 127 1.32 4.19 -6.26
CA THR A 127 1.13 2.74 -6.37
C THR A 127 -0.26 2.37 -6.89
N GLY A 128 -0.34 1.20 -7.52
CA GLY A 128 -1.55 0.65 -8.11
C GLY A 128 -1.98 1.34 -9.40
N ALA A 129 -2.95 0.72 -10.09
CA ALA A 129 -3.43 1.20 -11.38
C ALA A 129 -4.08 2.59 -11.31
N GLN A 130 -4.66 2.94 -10.16
CA GLN A 130 -5.29 4.24 -9.90
C GLN A 130 -4.30 5.29 -9.36
N LYS A 131 -3.02 4.94 -9.19
CA LYS A 131 -1.94 5.86 -8.82
C LYS A 131 -2.15 6.54 -7.45
N TYR A 132 -2.32 5.75 -6.39
CA TYR A 132 -2.45 6.28 -5.04
C TYR A 132 -1.09 6.59 -4.39
N PRO A 133 -0.97 7.63 -3.53
CA PRO A 133 -2.00 8.63 -3.28
C PRO A 133 -2.17 9.56 -4.49
N HIS A 134 -3.36 10.11 -4.63
CA HIS A 134 -3.63 11.17 -5.60
C HIS A 134 -4.53 12.24 -5.01
N ASP A 135 -4.65 13.36 -5.73
CA ASP A 135 -5.45 14.49 -5.28
C ASP A 135 -6.92 14.08 -5.09
N PHE A 136 -7.48 14.51 -3.96
CA PHE A 136 -8.90 14.40 -3.68
C PHE A 136 -9.58 15.73 -3.98
N MET A 137 -10.31 15.78 -5.09
CA MET A 137 -10.93 17.00 -5.60
C MET A 137 -12.16 17.46 -4.80
N ASN A 138 -12.74 16.59 -3.96
CA ASN A 138 -13.93 16.86 -3.14
C ASN A 138 -15.11 17.45 -3.94
N LEU A 139 -15.48 16.82 -5.05
CA LEU A 139 -16.57 17.27 -5.93
C LEU A 139 -17.92 17.24 -5.21
N GLU A 140 -18.05 16.35 -4.23
CA GLU A 140 -19.21 16.15 -3.35
C GLU A 140 -19.34 17.22 -2.26
N ARG A 141 -18.31 18.09 -2.11
CA ARG A 141 -18.27 19.16 -1.10
C ARG A 141 -18.43 18.64 0.34
N LEU A 142 -17.82 17.48 0.62
CA LEU A 142 -17.76 16.93 1.97
C LEU A 142 -17.05 17.91 2.90
N ARG A 143 -17.56 18.01 4.13
CA ARG A 143 -17.01 18.89 5.16
C ARG A 143 -15.87 18.16 5.88
N PHE A 144 -14.69 18.77 5.87
CA PHE A 144 -13.52 18.34 6.64
C PHE A 144 -13.03 19.47 7.54
N ALA A 145 -12.41 19.11 8.66
CA ALA A 145 -11.79 20.06 9.58
C ALA A 145 -10.35 20.45 9.19
N CYS A 146 -9.89 20.05 8.00
CA CYS A 146 -8.56 20.32 7.46
C CYS A 146 -8.61 21.32 6.28
N GLY A 147 -7.44 21.78 5.81
CA GLY A 147 -7.32 22.77 4.75
C GLY A 147 -7.62 22.27 3.33
N LYS A 148 -7.00 22.89 2.31
CA LYS A 148 -7.47 22.78 0.92
C LYS A 148 -6.85 21.60 0.17
N SER A 149 -5.53 21.48 0.14
CA SER A 149 -4.79 20.48 -0.64
C SER A 149 -4.90 19.10 0.00
N LYS A 150 -5.73 18.23 -0.56
CA LYS A 150 -6.04 16.92 0.01
C LYS A 150 -5.60 15.81 -0.91
N GLN A 151 -5.16 14.72 -0.30
CA GLN A 151 -4.82 13.48 -0.96
C GLN A 151 -5.69 12.37 -0.38
N GLU A 152 -6.07 11.42 -1.23
CA GLU A 152 -6.75 10.21 -0.83
C GLU A 152 -5.84 8.98 -0.93
N PHE A 153 -6.00 8.05 0.00
CA PHE A 153 -5.28 6.79 0.00
C PHE A 153 -6.16 5.64 0.51
N PRO A 154 -6.14 4.44 -0.11
CA PRO A 154 -6.99 3.32 0.31
C PRO A 154 -6.66 2.84 1.73
N ILE A 155 -7.71 2.51 2.50
CA ILE A 155 -7.60 1.94 3.84
C ILE A 155 -8.14 0.51 3.86
N GLN A 156 -7.27 -0.45 4.17
CA GLN A 156 -7.63 -1.87 4.11
C GLN A 156 -8.31 -2.36 5.40
N PRO A 157 -9.28 -3.28 5.27
CA PRO A 157 -9.96 -3.86 6.42
C PRO A 157 -9.09 -4.80 7.27
N ASP A 158 -8.03 -5.37 6.71
CA ASP A 158 -7.26 -6.49 7.25
C ASP A 158 -5.99 -6.06 8.02
N ASN A 159 -5.95 -4.82 8.51
CA ASN A 159 -4.79 -4.18 9.15
C ASN A 159 -3.54 -4.06 8.25
N ARG A 160 -3.64 -4.37 6.95
CA ARG A 160 -2.54 -4.17 6.01
C ARG A 160 -2.58 -2.77 5.43
N VAL A 161 -1.42 -2.31 4.96
CA VAL A 161 -1.31 -1.08 4.17
C VAL A 161 -1.54 -1.44 2.70
N TYR A 162 -2.30 -0.61 1.99
CA TYR A 162 -2.50 -0.78 0.55
C TYR A 162 -1.16 -0.72 -0.20
N ASN A 163 -0.92 -1.73 -1.04
CA ASN A 163 0.36 -1.94 -1.72
C ASN A 163 0.25 -1.89 -3.25
N GLY A 164 -0.88 -1.45 -3.81
CA GLY A 164 -1.09 -1.36 -5.26
C GLY A 164 -2.00 -2.42 -5.86
N GLY A 165 -2.58 -3.31 -5.06
CA GLY A 165 -3.57 -4.29 -5.52
C GLY A 165 -4.87 -3.68 -6.07
N SER A 166 -5.81 -4.52 -6.47
CA SER A 166 -7.15 -4.06 -6.87
C SER A 166 -7.85 -3.35 -5.70
N VAL A 167 -8.61 -2.30 -6.02
CA VAL A 167 -9.42 -1.54 -5.03
C VAL A 167 -10.92 -1.74 -5.23
N ASN A 168 -11.34 -2.70 -6.05
CA ASN A 168 -12.77 -2.95 -6.30
C ASN A 168 -13.53 -3.31 -5.01
N ASP A 169 -12.89 -4.03 -4.09
CA ASP A 169 -13.45 -4.43 -2.80
C ASP A 169 -12.97 -3.56 -1.63
N VAL A 170 -12.28 -2.45 -1.94
CA VAL A 170 -11.71 -1.51 -0.97
C VAL A 170 -12.35 -0.15 -1.25
N PRO A 171 -13.57 0.11 -0.75
CA PRO A 171 -14.32 1.33 -1.07
C PRO A 171 -13.88 2.56 -0.29
N ASP A 172 -13.04 2.37 0.72
CA ASP A 172 -12.76 3.37 1.75
C ASP A 172 -11.41 4.05 1.52
N ARG A 173 -11.34 5.34 1.81
CA ARG A 173 -10.15 6.17 1.66
C ARG A 173 -9.91 6.95 2.94
N VAL A 174 -8.66 7.05 3.36
CA VAL A 174 -8.24 8.08 4.31
C VAL A 174 -7.93 9.35 3.54
N ILE A 175 -8.41 10.48 4.05
CA ILE A 175 -8.15 11.80 3.50
C ILE A 175 -7.20 12.55 4.42
N PHE A 176 -6.15 13.10 3.84
CA PHE A 176 -5.20 13.95 4.55
C PHE A 176 -4.87 15.19 3.74
N GLU A 177 -4.75 16.32 4.44
CA GLU A 177 -4.20 17.54 3.88
C GLU A 177 -2.67 17.43 3.85
N TYR A 178 -2.04 18.06 2.86
CA TYR A 178 -0.60 18.21 2.85
C TYR A 178 -0.14 19.65 2.54
N LYS A 179 1.02 20.03 3.09
CA LYS A 179 1.76 21.24 2.72
C LYS A 179 3.23 20.87 2.52
N LYS A 180 3.77 21.15 1.33
CA LYS A 180 5.18 20.90 0.99
C LYS A 180 6.02 22.15 1.26
N THR A 181 7.15 21.98 1.94
CA THR A 181 8.26 22.93 1.95
C THR A 181 9.43 22.34 1.14
N LYS A 182 10.59 23.00 1.12
CA LYS A 182 11.79 22.47 0.46
C LYS A 182 12.28 21.14 1.07
N THR A 183 12.01 20.92 2.36
CA THR A 183 12.57 19.80 3.13
C THR A 183 11.52 18.95 3.81
N ASP A 184 10.31 19.47 4.01
CA ASP A 184 9.28 18.85 4.82
C ASP A 184 7.97 18.66 4.06
N LEU A 185 7.26 17.58 4.40
CA LEU A 185 5.87 17.35 4.07
C LEU A 185 5.07 17.39 5.38
N LEU A 186 4.35 18.49 5.61
CA LEU A 186 3.42 18.59 6.73
C LEU A 186 2.10 17.93 6.33
N ILE A 187 1.64 16.95 7.10
CA ILE A 187 0.35 16.27 6.88
C ILE A 187 -0.63 16.50 8.03
N THR A 188 -1.91 16.68 7.69
CA THR A 188 -3.01 16.83 8.65
C THR A 188 -4.10 15.81 8.32
N TYR A 189 -4.56 15.03 9.30
CA TYR A 189 -5.69 14.12 9.10
C TYR A 189 -6.98 14.92 8.84
N CYS A 190 -7.77 14.51 7.85
CA CYS A 190 -9.04 15.14 7.52
C CYS A 190 -10.25 14.30 7.93
N GLY A 191 -10.20 12.99 7.64
CA GLY A 191 -11.34 12.08 7.79
C GLY A 191 -11.14 10.79 7.02
N VAL A 192 -12.14 9.91 7.11
CA VAL A 192 -12.26 8.73 6.25
C VAL A 192 -13.52 8.90 5.41
N ILE A 193 -13.46 8.50 4.15
CA ILE A 193 -14.60 8.52 3.24
C ILE A 193 -14.84 7.15 2.63
N ARG A 194 -16.06 6.92 2.16
CA ARG A 194 -16.50 5.69 1.51
C ARG A 194 -17.17 6.01 0.18
N HIS A 195 -16.92 5.17 -0.83
CA HIS A 195 -17.74 5.17 -2.05
C HIS A 195 -19.22 4.87 -1.73
N GLY A 196 -20.07 5.84 -2.06
CA GLY A 196 -21.51 5.83 -1.95
C GLY A 196 -22.23 5.20 -3.15
N PRO A 197 -23.58 5.25 -3.14
CA PRO A 197 -24.41 4.54 -4.11
C PRO A 197 -24.32 5.01 -5.56
N ARG A 198 -23.81 6.22 -5.81
CA ARG A 198 -23.78 6.83 -7.15
C ARG A 198 -22.36 7.22 -7.57
N THR A 199 -21.36 6.44 -7.15
CA THR A 199 -19.92 6.73 -7.30
C THR A 199 -19.41 7.96 -6.54
N ASP A 200 -20.31 8.63 -5.83
CA ASP A 200 -20.01 9.70 -4.89
C ASP A 200 -19.23 9.20 -3.68
N PHE A 201 -18.71 10.12 -2.88
CA PHE A 201 -18.17 9.85 -1.56
C PHE A 201 -19.08 10.37 -0.45
N LEU A 202 -19.05 9.68 0.69
CA LEU A 202 -19.66 10.13 1.94
C LEU A 202 -18.65 10.01 3.08
N ASN A 203 -18.84 10.82 4.12
CA ASN A 203 -18.01 10.77 5.33
C ASN A 203 -18.30 9.51 6.15
N CYS A 204 -17.23 8.86 6.57
CA CYS A 204 -17.18 8.04 7.78
C CYS A 204 -16.72 8.93 8.97
#